data_AF-A0A523QQD4-F1
#
_entry.id   AF-A0A523QQD4-F1
#
_cell.length_a   1.000
_cell.length_b   1.000
_cell.length_c   1.000
_cell.angle_alpha   90.00
_cell.angle_beta   90.00
_cell.angle_gamma   90.00
#
_symmetry.space_group_name_H-M   'P 1'
#
loop_
_entity.id
_entity.type
_entity.pdbx_description
1 polymer ?
#
loop_
_entity_poly.entity_id
_entity_poly.type
_entity_poly.pdbx_seq_one_letter_code
_entity_poly.pdbx_strand_id
1 'polypeptide(L)'
;MKRLLTVVLLIILATTLIACAAPAPAPAPSPAPAPRPAPAPAPSIVIPPPPKGIPGEVVVETPPMAPEPSPVNGRDLSIDTDRMIIRTANMQLVVDDVRDTIDKITELAQGREGYVVNSSSWKEGERIVGQITIRVPSSDFDYAMSVLRSMAVEVNSETTSSQDVTEEYVDLEA
;
A
#
# COMPACT_ATOMS: atom_id res chain seq x y z
N MET A 1 4.52 72.96 32.15
CA MET A 1 5.72 72.74 31.31
C MET A 1 6.27 71.31 31.41
N LYS A 2 6.54 70.74 32.60
CA LYS A 2 7.05 69.36 32.75
C LYS A 2 6.09 68.27 32.22
N ARG A 3 4.78 68.41 32.44
CA ARG A 3 3.76 67.47 31.93
C ARG A 3 3.57 67.53 30.41
N LEU A 4 3.82 68.70 29.81
CA LEU A 4 3.79 68.88 28.36
C LEU A 4 5.02 68.21 27.73
N LEU A 5 6.19 68.36 28.38
CA LEU A 5 7.44 67.76 27.94
C LEU A 5 7.40 66.22 27.97
N THR A 6 6.78 65.63 29.00
CA THR A 6 6.62 64.16 29.10
C THR A 6 5.67 63.59 28.05
N VAL A 7 4.61 64.32 27.68
CA VAL A 7 3.67 63.90 26.63
C VAL A 7 4.32 63.98 25.25
N VAL A 8 5.08 65.04 24.98
CA VAL A 8 5.85 65.18 23.73
C VAL A 8 6.91 64.09 23.61
N LEU A 9 7.62 63.76 24.70
CA LEU A 9 8.62 62.67 24.70
C LEU A 9 7.98 61.29 24.42
N LEU A 10 6.80 61.01 24.99
CA LEU A 10 6.08 59.75 24.76
C LEU A 10 5.56 59.62 23.33
N ILE A 11 5.10 60.71 22.72
CA ILE A 11 4.65 60.73 21.33
C ILE A 11 5.83 60.49 20.37
N ILE A 12 6.97 61.11 20.63
CA ILE A 12 8.18 60.91 19.81
C ILE A 12 8.65 59.44 19.91
N LEU A 13 8.66 58.86 21.12
CA LEU A 13 9.05 57.46 21.35
C LEU A 13 8.06 56.46 20.69
N ALA A 14 6.78 56.81 20.60
CA ALA A 14 5.77 55.98 19.93
C ALA A 14 5.88 56.01 18.39
N THR A 15 6.35 57.11 17.81
CA THR A 15 6.46 57.27 16.35
C THR A 15 7.68 56.59 15.72
N THR A 16 8.68 56.18 16.51
CA THR A 16 9.93 55.57 16.00
C THR A 16 9.85 54.05 15.75
N LEU A 17 8.69 53.41 15.95
CA LEU A 17 8.51 51.96 15.74
C LEU A 17 7.90 51.59 14.37
N ILE A 18 7.66 52.56 13.49
CA ILE A 18 7.18 52.30 12.12
C ILE A 18 8.40 52.20 11.19
N ALA A 19 9.19 51.14 11.37
CA ALA A 19 10.26 50.78 10.45
C ALA A 19 9.66 49.93 9.32
N CYS A 20 9.79 50.40 8.08
CA CYS A 20 9.31 49.79 6.84
C CYS A 20 9.67 48.30 6.73
N ALA A 21 8.66 47.45 6.56
CA ALA A 21 8.83 46.13 5.98
C ALA A 21 8.84 46.26 4.45
N ALA A 22 9.98 45.96 3.81
CA ALA A 22 10.08 45.89 2.36
C ALA A 22 9.40 44.60 1.83
N PRO A 23 8.75 44.63 0.65
CA PRO A 23 8.15 43.44 0.06
C PRO A 23 9.23 42.44 -0.37
N ALA A 24 9.06 41.16 -0.01
CA ALA A 24 9.94 40.10 -0.46
C ALA A 24 9.84 39.91 -1.98
N PRO A 25 10.96 39.60 -2.68
CA PRO A 25 10.93 39.34 -4.12
C PRO A 25 10.18 38.03 -4.41
N ALA A 26 9.41 38.03 -5.50
CA ALA A 26 8.60 36.89 -5.92
C ALA A 26 9.48 35.66 -6.22
N PRO A 27 9.01 34.43 -5.90
CA PRO A 27 9.74 33.21 -6.21
C PRO A 27 9.86 33.03 -7.73
N ALA A 28 11.04 32.61 -8.18
CA ALA A 28 11.32 32.35 -9.58
C ALA A 28 10.45 31.18 -10.12
N PRO A 29 10.07 31.20 -11.41
CA PRO A 29 9.30 30.11 -12.01
C PRO A 29 10.12 28.81 -12.03
N SER A 30 9.49 27.71 -11.62
CA SER A 30 10.14 26.39 -11.60
C SER A 30 10.48 25.90 -13.02
N PRO A 31 11.60 25.18 -13.21
CA PRO A 31 11.97 24.61 -14.49
C PRO A 31 10.90 23.63 -14.98
N ALA A 32 10.66 23.62 -16.30
CA ALA A 32 9.71 22.69 -16.92
C ALA A 32 10.15 21.22 -16.72
N PRO A 33 9.21 20.28 -16.50
CA PRO A 33 9.52 18.86 -16.38
C PRO A 33 10.19 18.32 -17.65
N ALA A 34 11.21 17.48 -17.48
CA ALA A 34 11.89 16.82 -18.59
C ALA A 34 10.94 15.88 -19.35
N PRO A 35 11.13 15.69 -20.68
CA PRO A 35 10.35 14.73 -21.47
C PRO A 35 10.49 13.31 -20.90
N ARG A 36 9.36 12.61 -20.72
CA ARG A 36 9.37 11.22 -20.28
C ARG A 36 9.98 10.31 -21.35
N PRO A 37 10.81 9.32 -20.98
CA PRO A 37 11.30 8.29 -21.90
C PRO A 37 10.14 7.54 -22.55
N ALA A 38 10.30 7.17 -23.81
CA ALA A 38 9.30 6.39 -24.56
C ALA A 38 9.12 4.99 -23.93
N PRO A 39 7.89 4.42 -23.97
CA PRO A 39 7.64 3.06 -23.49
C PRO A 39 8.47 2.02 -24.26
N ALA A 40 9.10 1.10 -23.54
CA ALA A 40 9.80 -0.04 -24.13
C ALA A 40 8.82 -1.01 -24.80
N PRO A 41 9.21 -1.69 -25.90
CA PRO A 41 8.37 -2.66 -26.57
C PRO A 41 8.11 -3.90 -25.69
N ALA A 42 6.86 -4.38 -25.68
CA ALA A 42 6.45 -5.54 -24.89
C ALA A 42 7.05 -6.86 -25.41
N PRO A 43 7.41 -7.81 -24.54
CA PRO A 43 7.93 -9.10 -24.94
C PRO A 43 6.82 -9.98 -25.55
N SER A 44 7.14 -10.64 -26.66
CA SER A 44 6.24 -11.61 -27.31
C SER A 44 6.29 -12.95 -26.59
N ILE A 45 5.16 -13.37 -26.01
CA ILE A 45 5.01 -14.68 -25.38
C ILE A 45 4.89 -15.75 -26.47
N VAL A 46 5.86 -16.67 -26.52
CA VAL A 46 5.82 -17.86 -27.38
C VAL A 46 5.04 -18.94 -26.64
N ILE A 47 3.84 -19.26 -27.13
CA ILE A 47 2.99 -20.33 -26.57
C ILE A 47 3.41 -21.66 -27.22
N PRO A 48 3.84 -22.67 -26.44
CA PRO A 48 4.15 -23.98 -26.98
C PRO A 48 2.88 -24.75 -27.39
N PRO A 49 2.94 -25.60 -28.43
CA PRO A 49 1.78 -26.37 -28.90
C PRO A 49 1.41 -27.53 -27.94
N PRO A 50 0.13 -27.94 -27.90
CA PRO A 50 -0.33 -29.04 -27.05
C PRO A 50 0.13 -30.42 -27.57
N PRO A 51 0.35 -31.41 -26.68
CA PRO A 51 0.75 -32.75 -27.07
C PRO A 51 -0.40 -33.53 -27.73
N LYS A 52 -0.03 -34.32 -28.74
CA LYS A 52 -0.92 -35.12 -29.59
C LYS A 52 -1.22 -36.47 -28.90
N GLY A 53 -2.51 -36.83 -28.85
CA GLY A 53 -3.02 -38.03 -28.19
C GLY A 53 -2.61 -39.35 -28.85
N ILE A 54 -2.63 -40.41 -28.03
CA ILE A 54 -2.35 -41.80 -28.41
C ILE A 54 -3.71 -42.54 -28.48
N PRO A 55 -4.04 -43.27 -29.57
CA PRO A 55 -5.25 -44.10 -29.64
C PRO A 55 -4.97 -45.60 -29.41
N GLY A 56 -5.93 -46.28 -28.74
CA GLY A 56 -6.18 -47.74 -28.78
C GLY A 56 -5.44 -48.58 -27.73
N GLU A 57 -6.09 -49.12 -26.70
CA GLU A 57 -6.94 -50.34 -26.67
C GLU A 57 -6.13 -51.60 -26.33
N VAL A 58 -6.35 -52.20 -25.15
CA VAL A 58 -6.63 -53.65 -24.98
C VAL A 58 -7.40 -53.87 -23.66
N VAL A 59 -8.55 -54.51 -23.77
CA VAL A 59 -9.40 -55.07 -22.71
C VAL A 59 -8.87 -56.44 -22.28
N VAL A 60 -8.74 -56.74 -20.97
CA VAL A 60 -8.84 -58.13 -20.46
C VAL A 60 -9.38 -58.17 -19.01
N GLU A 61 -10.62 -58.63 -18.91
CA GLU A 61 -11.29 -59.53 -17.94
C GLU A 61 -10.95 -59.55 -16.42
N THR A 62 -12.01 -59.35 -15.62
CA THR A 62 -12.21 -59.77 -14.22
C THR A 62 -12.65 -61.24 -14.17
N PRO A 63 -12.34 -62.08 -13.15
CA PRO A 63 -13.18 -62.19 -11.93
C PRO A 63 -12.38 -62.66 -10.66
N PRO A 64 -13.01 -63.08 -9.52
CA PRO A 64 -13.16 -62.30 -8.29
C PRO A 64 -12.41 -62.92 -7.07
N MET A 65 -12.47 -62.25 -5.89
CA MET A 65 -12.38 -62.79 -4.50
C MET A 65 -11.30 -62.14 -3.59
N ALA A 66 -11.72 -61.17 -2.77
CA ALA A 66 -11.53 -61.06 -1.31
C ALA A 66 -11.57 -59.57 -0.88
N PRO A 67 -12.29 -59.20 0.20
CA PRO A 67 -12.23 -57.84 0.74
C PRO A 67 -10.95 -57.72 1.57
N GLU A 68 -9.88 -57.18 0.98
CA GLU A 68 -8.75 -56.70 1.76
C GLU A 68 -9.15 -55.38 2.44
N PRO A 69 -8.92 -55.23 3.75
CA PRO A 69 -9.21 -53.99 4.46
C PRO A 69 -8.29 -52.89 3.93
N SER A 70 -8.89 -51.84 3.37
CA SER A 70 -8.17 -50.63 2.98
C SER A 70 -7.40 -50.07 4.19
N PRO A 71 -6.08 -49.82 4.11
CA PRO A 71 -5.44 -48.93 5.05
C PRO A 71 -5.94 -47.52 4.74
N VAL A 72 -6.93 -47.06 5.53
CA VAL A 72 -7.09 -45.63 5.77
C VAL A 72 -5.85 -45.19 6.54
N ASN A 73 -4.96 -44.47 5.88
CA ASN A 73 -4.10 -43.43 6.46
C ASN A 73 -3.08 -42.94 5.43
N GLY A 74 -3.59 -42.27 4.41
CA GLY A 74 -2.88 -41.16 3.79
C GLY A 74 -3.54 -39.86 4.25
N ARG A 75 -3.58 -39.62 5.56
CA ARG A 75 -3.71 -38.23 6.02
C ARG A 75 -2.50 -37.55 5.43
N ASP A 76 -2.77 -36.76 4.42
CA ASP A 76 -1.96 -35.67 3.93
C ASP A 76 -1.44 -34.88 5.14
N LEU A 77 -0.31 -35.34 5.68
CA LEU A 77 0.56 -34.56 6.52
C LEU A 77 1.53 -33.94 5.54
N SER A 78 1.01 -33.07 4.66
CA SER A 78 1.76 -31.92 4.21
C SER A 78 2.26 -31.26 5.49
N ILE A 79 3.49 -31.58 5.86
CA ILE A 79 4.23 -30.83 6.86
C ILE A 79 4.11 -29.39 6.37
N ASP A 80 3.49 -28.55 7.19
CA ASP A 80 3.54 -27.10 7.05
C ASP A 80 5.02 -26.75 7.25
N THR A 81 5.82 -26.98 6.21
CA THR A 81 7.09 -26.28 6.01
C THR A 81 6.71 -24.83 6.20
N ASP A 82 7.40 -24.14 7.10
CA ASP A 82 7.15 -22.74 7.45
C ASP A 82 7.17 -21.89 6.18
N ARG A 83 6.01 -21.78 5.52
CA ARG A 83 5.90 -21.18 4.19
C ARG A 83 5.87 -19.69 4.41
N MET A 84 6.86 -19.02 3.86
CA MET A 84 6.96 -17.58 3.96
C MET A 84 6.15 -16.95 2.85
N ILE A 85 4.95 -16.44 3.17
CA ILE A 85 4.06 -15.84 2.19
C ILE A 85 3.97 -14.32 2.41
N ILE A 86 4.31 -13.55 1.39
CA ILE A 86 4.10 -12.10 1.34
C ILE A 86 2.77 -11.82 0.64
N ARG A 87 1.88 -11.07 1.31
CA ARG A 87 0.61 -10.61 0.75
C ARG A 87 0.68 -9.11 0.49
N THR A 88 0.26 -8.68 -0.70
CA THR A 88 0.25 -7.26 -1.09
C THR A 88 -1.13 -6.87 -1.56
N ALA A 89 -1.63 -5.74 -1.09
CA ALA A 89 -2.89 -5.14 -1.55
C ALA A 89 -2.66 -3.71 -2.04
N ASN A 90 -3.41 -3.33 -3.08
CA ASN A 90 -3.53 -1.96 -3.56
C ASN A 90 -5.01 -1.59 -3.60
N MET A 91 -5.36 -0.46 -2.99
CA MET A 91 -6.75 0.01 -2.90
C MET A 91 -6.85 1.49 -3.28
N GLN A 92 -7.95 1.85 -3.95
CA GLN A 92 -8.34 3.23 -4.17
C GLN A 92 -9.70 3.46 -3.52
N LEU A 93 -9.70 4.32 -2.51
CA LEU A 93 -10.85 4.56 -1.65
C LEU A 93 -11.31 6.01 -1.81
N VAL A 94 -12.62 6.21 -1.93
CA VAL A 94 -13.28 7.51 -1.75
C VAL A 94 -13.75 7.58 -0.30
N VAL A 95 -13.35 8.63 0.40
CA VAL A 95 -13.60 8.81 1.85
C VAL A 95 -14.13 10.22 2.10
N ASP A 96 -14.82 10.42 3.23
CA ASP A 96 -15.36 11.73 3.62
C ASP A 96 -14.26 12.74 3.96
N ASP A 97 -13.29 12.35 4.79
CA ASP A 97 -12.15 13.18 5.17
C ASP A 97 -10.84 12.38 5.02
N VAL A 98 -9.97 12.86 4.13
CA VAL A 98 -8.70 12.19 3.80
C VAL A 98 -7.72 12.21 4.97
N ARG A 99 -7.68 13.28 5.75
CA ARG A 99 -6.70 13.42 6.84
C ARG A 99 -7.09 12.52 8.00
N ASP A 100 -8.35 12.57 8.40
CA ASP A 100 -8.90 11.69 9.44
C ASP A 100 -8.79 10.21 9.04
N THR A 101 -9.03 9.88 7.77
CA THR A 101 -8.85 8.50 7.28
C THR A 101 -7.39 8.06 7.36
N ILE A 102 -6.43 8.91 6.99
CA ILE A 102 -4.99 8.60 7.11
C ILE A 102 -4.61 8.32 8.58
N ASP A 103 -5.13 9.12 9.51
CA ASP A 103 -4.88 8.94 10.94
C ASP A 103 -5.46 7.61 11.44
N LYS A 104 -6.70 7.29 11.06
CA LYS A 104 -7.35 6.01 11.37
C LYS A 104 -6.62 4.80 10.79
N ILE A 105 -6.10 4.90 9.55
CA ILE A 105 -5.30 3.84 8.93
C ILE A 105 -3.98 3.65 9.70
N THR A 106 -3.40 4.75 10.17
CA THR A 106 -2.18 4.71 10.99
C THR A 106 -2.43 4.00 12.32
N GLU A 107 -3.53 4.31 13.00
CA GLU A 107 -3.96 3.63 14.23
C GLU A 107 -4.27 2.15 13.99
N LEU A 108 -4.95 1.82 12.90
CA LEU A 108 -5.22 0.43 12.49
C LEU A 108 -3.92 -0.37 12.37
N ALA A 109 -2.91 0.18 11.70
CA ALA A 109 -1.64 -0.50 11.53
C ALA A 109 -0.92 -0.67 12.88
N GLN A 110 -0.78 0.39 13.66
CA GLN A 110 -0.06 0.35 14.94
C GLN A 110 -0.74 -0.55 15.99
N GLY A 111 -2.08 -0.57 16.00
CA GLY A 111 -2.86 -1.42 16.91
C GLY A 111 -2.75 -2.91 16.62
N ARG A 112 -2.10 -3.29 15.51
CA ARG A 112 -1.94 -4.68 15.03
C ARG A 112 -0.47 -5.06 14.87
N GLU A 113 0.42 -4.42 15.63
CA GLU A 113 1.87 -4.64 15.54
C GLU A 113 2.46 -4.32 14.14
N GLY A 114 1.72 -3.54 13.35
CA GLY A 114 2.13 -3.00 12.06
C GLY A 114 2.71 -1.59 12.17
N TYR A 115 3.09 -1.03 11.03
CA TYR A 115 3.66 0.31 10.95
C TYR A 115 3.39 0.99 9.61
N VAL A 116 3.50 2.32 9.60
CA VAL A 116 3.40 3.14 8.40
C VAL A 116 4.77 3.22 7.73
N VAL A 117 4.83 2.86 6.45
CA VAL A 117 6.03 2.98 5.61
C VAL A 117 6.14 4.40 5.06
N ASN A 118 5.04 4.93 4.54
CA ASN A 118 4.96 6.29 4.04
C ASN A 118 3.51 6.79 4.11
N SER A 119 3.35 8.10 4.32
CA SER A 119 2.06 8.79 4.21
C SER A 119 2.29 10.17 3.63
N SER A 120 1.43 10.56 2.69
CA SER A 120 1.42 11.89 2.09
C SER A 120 -0.01 12.31 1.77
N SER A 121 -0.27 13.61 1.85
CA SER A 121 -1.52 14.20 1.39
C SER A 121 -1.25 15.54 0.74
N TRP A 122 -2.02 15.87 -0.29
CA TRP A 122 -1.90 17.12 -1.02
C TRP A 122 -3.27 17.57 -1.51
N LYS A 123 -3.33 18.84 -1.91
CA LYS A 123 -4.52 19.41 -2.52
C LYS A 123 -4.43 19.24 -4.04
N GLU A 124 -5.47 18.68 -4.63
CA GLU A 124 -5.62 18.53 -6.07
C GLU A 124 -6.91 19.23 -6.51
N GLY A 125 -6.76 20.41 -7.13
CA GLY A 125 -7.89 21.30 -7.42
C GLY A 125 -8.60 21.73 -6.13
N GLU A 126 -9.87 21.36 -5.99
CA GLU A 126 -10.67 21.62 -4.78
C GLU A 126 -10.74 20.43 -3.81
N ARG A 127 -10.09 19.31 -4.14
CA ARG A 127 -10.13 18.07 -3.36
C ARG A 127 -8.82 17.86 -2.61
N ILE A 128 -8.89 17.12 -1.51
CA ILE A 128 -7.70 16.59 -0.83
C ILE A 128 -7.53 15.15 -1.30
N VAL A 129 -6.30 14.78 -1.64
CA VAL A 129 -5.91 13.43 -2.03
C VAL A 129 -4.82 12.96 -1.07
N GLY A 130 -4.82 11.67 -0.78
CA GLY A 130 -3.86 11.05 0.12
C GLY A 130 -3.33 9.73 -0.44
N GLN A 131 -2.10 9.42 -0.09
CA GLN A 131 -1.49 8.12 -0.31
C GLN A 131 -0.83 7.67 0.99
N ILE A 132 -1.16 6.46 1.41
CA ILE A 132 -0.56 5.83 2.59
C ILE A 132 -0.16 4.39 2.26
N THR A 133 0.97 3.96 2.78
CA THR A 133 1.46 2.58 2.68
C THR A 133 1.76 2.09 4.08
N ILE A 134 1.12 0.99 4.46
CA ILE A 134 1.29 0.35 5.77
C ILE A 134 1.77 -1.09 5.59
N ARG A 135 2.46 -1.60 6.62
CA ARG A 135 2.79 -3.01 6.77
C ARG A 135 2.09 -3.53 8.01
N VAL A 136 1.48 -4.70 7.90
CA VAL A 136 0.81 -5.41 8.99
C VAL A 136 1.26 -6.87 8.99
N PRO A 137 1.18 -7.57 10.13
CA PRO A 137 1.38 -9.01 10.17
C PRO A 137 0.47 -9.74 9.18
N SER A 138 0.97 -10.83 8.59
CA SER A 138 0.22 -11.60 7.57
C SER A 138 -1.09 -12.17 8.13
N SER A 139 -1.11 -12.51 9.42
CA SER A 139 -2.30 -12.94 10.17
C SER A 139 -3.44 -11.91 10.20
N ASP A 140 -3.10 -10.63 10.16
CA ASP A 140 -4.05 -9.52 10.29
C ASP A 140 -4.43 -8.89 8.95
N PHE A 141 -3.87 -9.39 7.84
CA PHE A 141 -4.10 -8.85 6.51
C PHE A 141 -5.58 -8.78 6.13
N ASP A 142 -6.32 -9.87 6.33
CA ASP A 142 -7.75 -9.93 5.96
C ASP A 142 -8.60 -9.01 6.85
N TYR A 143 -8.25 -8.91 8.14
CA TYR A 143 -8.88 -7.97 9.05
C TYR A 143 -8.63 -6.53 8.61
N ALA A 144 -7.37 -6.17 8.32
CA ALA A 144 -7.01 -4.83 7.87
C ALA A 144 -7.78 -4.47 6.59
N MET A 145 -7.87 -5.39 5.62
CA MET A 145 -8.64 -5.18 4.39
C MET A 145 -10.12 -4.93 4.66
N SER A 146 -10.72 -5.68 5.58
CA SER A 146 -12.12 -5.48 5.98
C SER A 146 -12.34 -4.10 6.59
N VAL A 147 -11.44 -3.67 7.48
CA VAL A 147 -11.55 -2.36 8.12
C VAL A 147 -11.35 -1.23 7.11
N LEU A 148 -10.36 -1.34 6.21
CA LEU A 148 -10.13 -0.35 5.17
C LEU A 148 -11.35 -0.17 4.26
N ARG A 149 -12.02 -1.27 3.88
CA ARG A 149 -13.30 -1.20 3.14
C ARG A 149 -14.39 -0.47 3.91
N SER A 150 -14.48 -0.67 5.23
CA SER A 150 -15.50 -0.05 6.06
C SER A 150 -15.31 1.47 6.27
N MET A 151 -14.09 1.97 6.08
CA MET A 151 -13.76 3.40 6.16
C MET A 151 -14.10 4.16 4.88
N ALA A 152 -14.32 3.45 3.77
CA ALA A 152 -14.59 4.04 2.47
C ALA A 152 -16.09 4.29 2.28
N VAL A 153 -16.42 5.44 1.70
CA VAL A 153 -17.75 5.71 1.12
C VAL A 153 -17.92 4.88 -0.15
N GLU A 154 -16.86 4.77 -0.95
CA GLU A 154 -16.83 3.97 -2.17
C GLU A 154 -15.44 3.37 -2.39
N VAL A 155 -15.39 2.13 -2.87
CA VAL A 155 -14.15 1.43 -3.24
C VAL A 155 -14.04 1.44 -4.76
N ASN A 156 -13.18 2.28 -5.31
CA ASN A 156 -13.00 2.40 -6.77
C ASN A 156 -12.22 1.22 -7.35
N SER A 157 -11.22 0.74 -6.62
CA SER A 157 -10.48 -0.47 -7.00
C SER A 157 -9.82 -1.13 -5.79
N GLU A 158 -9.71 -2.46 -5.86
CA GLU A 158 -9.00 -3.29 -4.90
C GLU A 158 -8.34 -4.45 -5.66
N THR A 159 -7.03 -4.60 -5.48
CA THR A 159 -6.25 -5.73 -6.03
C THR A 159 -5.39 -6.33 -4.95
N THR A 160 -5.39 -7.66 -4.86
CA THR A 160 -4.54 -8.41 -3.91
C THR A 160 -3.69 -9.43 -4.66
N SER A 161 -2.43 -9.57 -4.24
CA SER A 161 -1.51 -10.61 -4.68
C SER A 161 -0.86 -11.31 -3.48
N SER A 162 -0.37 -12.53 -3.71
CA SER A 162 0.34 -13.32 -2.71
C SER A 162 1.51 -14.02 -3.38
N GLN A 163 2.66 -14.02 -2.70
CA GLN A 163 3.91 -14.57 -3.20
C GLN A 163 4.52 -15.47 -2.12
N ASP A 164 4.85 -16.70 -2.48
CA ASP A 164 5.66 -17.60 -1.65
C ASP A 164 7.14 -17.25 -1.85
N VAL A 165 7.83 -16.94 -0.76
CA VAL A 165 9.25 -16.54 -0.71
C VAL A 165 10.07 -17.48 0.17
N THR A 166 9.57 -18.70 0.42
CA THR A 166 10.25 -19.70 1.26
C THR A 166 11.66 -20.00 0.74
N GLU A 167 11.84 -20.11 -0.58
CA GLU A 167 13.16 -20.39 -1.19
C GLU A 167 14.13 -19.20 -1.09
N GLU A 168 13.63 -17.96 -1.20
CA GLU A 168 14.44 -16.74 -1.12
C GLU A 168 14.93 -16.47 0.30
N TYR A 169 14.15 -16.85 1.33
CA TYR A 169 14.55 -16.64 2.71
C TYR A 169 15.68 -17.59 3.14
N VAL A 170 15.62 -18.85 2.72
CA VAL A 170 16.63 -19.87 3.08
C VAL A 170 18.02 -19.50 2.55
N ASP A 171 18.13 -18.79 1.43
CA ASP A 171 19.41 -18.34 0.85
C ASP A 171 20.05 -17.16 1.62
N LEU A 172 19.27 -16.41 2.40
CA LEU A 172 19.77 -15.26 3.17
C LEU A 172 20.35 -15.64 4.55
N GLU A 173 20.11 -16.87 5.03
CA GLU A 173 20.59 -17.36 6.32
C GLU A 173 21.84 -18.27 6.22
N ALA A 174 22.38 -18.48 5.01
CA ALA A 174 23.51 -19.38 4.73
C ALA A 174 24.90 -18.72 4.82
#